data_AF-F8KVR7-F1
#
_entry.id   AF-F8KVR7-F1
#
_cell.length_a   1.000
_cell.length_b   1.000
_cell.length_c   1.000
_cell.angle_alpha   90.00
_cell.angle_beta   90.00
_cell.angle_gamma   90.00
#
_symmetry.space_group_name_H-M   'P 1'
#
loop_
_entity.id
_entity.type
_entity.pdbx_description
1 polymer ?
#
loop_
_entity_poly.entity_id
_entity_poly.type
_entity_poly.pdbx_seq_one_letter_code
_entity_poly.pdbx_strand_id
1 'polypeptide(L)'
;MSDITLKCAQLNPLYVESALKILPPELSNFFRSDSISLLREKTNRIWHFVKTGGVWINERKIDRLLLLNKFEIKPIFPKKSYFIPQTYIYGIPERKKFPAFQTFQVKPKTTFIPPPKPKAEPFTFGTPFPRNAFERAIEENDCETLRRFLDQKIKLDEGYPPLLRAIRRGNVEAVKMLLEFKANPRARYGNFSIYVAALQQPKPEIMEALLEHGFRYQDRDDKINEDFRLTLLANASVEVLELFIKKGLKAELDSPTGAYHILYSEKKFDHLEAFHQNGIKREDYSNWIRQKFLAHRFDVSVPDLKLESFDHHRTLSEMYESLQEFFKHFPGHYTELTKEARNQILSSFEYASKEDEFDTKDLHTHRLSRYEQGEPILIPAGWDTHAIYRVAYKRLLLECNRGAQFEEETPTGLQIHTFETLKKEDLKRAKCKSSLSAAHQASSLLYQNLKAEKVIQFKYKAHKKGICAWAGLKTAFRGILFVLITEELQRQGYSINRATNQAQRIGNKIYKTWSKWDREQELLKALRYYEAPDAAKPNLPLLKLIKKKFHGSKKTRDLLTVLINSPQLKKLS
;
A
#
# COMPACT_ATOMS: atom_id res chain seq x y z
N MET A 1 -46.12 -13.55 18.92
CA MET A 1 -45.93 -12.33 18.10
C MET A 1 -46.10 -11.05 18.93
N SER A 2 -47.05 -10.99 19.88
CA SER A 2 -47.28 -9.85 20.79
C SER A 2 -46.01 -9.28 21.43
N ASP A 3 -45.15 -10.13 22.00
CA ASP A 3 -43.94 -9.66 22.70
C ASP A 3 -42.89 -9.04 21.78
N ILE A 4 -42.76 -9.56 20.56
CA ILE A 4 -41.82 -9.03 19.57
C ILE A 4 -42.31 -7.67 19.07
N THR A 5 -43.61 -7.55 18.77
CA THR A 5 -44.22 -6.29 18.34
C THR A 5 -44.07 -5.23 19.43
N LEU A 6 -44.32 -5.58 20.69
CA LEU A 6 -44.14 -4.68 21.83
C LEU A 6 -42.67 -4.26 22.01
N LYS A 7 -41.73 -5.21 21.89
CA LYS A 7 -40.29 -4.92 22.00
C LYS A 7 -39.77 -4.06 20.84
N CYS A 8 -40.28 -4.27 19.62
CA CYS A 8 -39.98 -3.40 18.47
C CYS A 8 -40.52 -1.98 18.67
N ALA A 9 -41.74 -1.84 19.22
CA ALA A 9 -42.35 -0.53 19.48
C ALA A 9 -41.58 0.30 20.54
N GLN A 10 -40.83 -0.37 21.43
CA GLN A 10 -40.00 0.27 22.45
C GLN A 10 -38.57 0.58 21.98
N LEU A 11 -38.17 0.12 20.79
CA LEU A 11 -36.86 0.33 20.18
C LEU A 11 -36.92 1.49 19.17
N ASN A 12 -35.78 2.18 18.96
CA ASN A 12 -35.72 3.20 17.92
C ASN A 12 -35.97 2.57 16.53
N PRO A 13 -36.82 3.18 15.68
CA PRO A 13 -37.14 2.66 14.35
C PRO A 13 -35.92 2.35 13.47
N LEU A 14 -34.85 3.16 13.54
CA LEU A 14 -33.61 2.95 12.80
C LEU A 14 -32.86 1.68 13.24
N TYR A 15 -32.96 1.30 14.52
CA TYR A 15 -32.36 0.06 15.02
C TYR A 15 -33.16 -1.17 14.60
N VAL A 16 -34.49 -1.06 14.59
CA VAL A 16 -35.36 -2.12 14.10
C VAL A 16 -35.12 -2.34 12.60
N GLU A 17 -34.99 -1.26 11.83
CA GLU A 17 -34.64 -1.30 10.40
C GLU A 17 -33.29 -1.96 10.17
N SER A 18 -32.23 -1.55 10.89
CA SER A 18 -30.91 -2.16 10.75
C SER A 18 -30.90 -3.66 11.12
N ALA A 19 -31.63 -4.05 12.17
CA ALA A 19 -31.66 -5.43 12.65
C ALA A 19 -32.46 -6.37 11.75
N LEU A 20 -33.63 -5.94 11.27
CA LEU A 20 -34.54 -6.74 10.44
C LEU A 20 -34.33 -6.53 8.94
N LYS A 21 -33.64 -5.45 8.55
CA LYS A 21 -33.46 -4.95 7.17
C LYS A 21 -34.79 -4.62 6.47
N ILE A 22 -35.68 -3.92 7.18
CA ILE A 22 -37.02 -3.55 6.70
C ILE A 22 -37.31 -2.09 7.08
N LEU A 23 -37.91 -1.32 6.18
CA LEU A 23 -38.23 0.08 6.42
C LEU A 23 -39.31 0.23 7.51
N PRO A 24 -39.21 1.23 8.43
CA PRO A 24 -40.16 1.41 9.53
C PRO A 24 -41.66 1.46 9.17
N PRO A 25 -42.10 2.03 8.03
CA PRO A 25 -43.53 2.05 7.65
C PRO A 25 -44.10 0.68 7.29
N GLU A 26 -43.25 -0.26 6.85
CA GLU A 26 -43.66 -1.59 6.41
C GLU A 26 -43.72 -2.60 7.57
N LEU A 27 -43.26 -2.19 8.77
CA LEU A 27 -43.11 -3.05 9.93
C LEU A 27 -44.44 -3.66 10.41
N SER A 28 -45.52 -2.89 10.35
CA SER A 28 -46.86 -3.32 10.75
C SER A 28 -47.44 -4.39 9.82
N ASN A 29 -47.04 -4.39 8.55
CA ASN A 29 -47.42 -5.40 7.56
C ASN A 29 -46.57 -6.66 7.68
N PHE A 30 -45.30 -6.53 8.07
CA PHE A 30 -44.37 -7.65 8.23
C PHE A 30 -44.82 -8.68 9.28
N PHE A 31 -45.48 -8.25 10.35
CA PHE A 31 -45.98 -9.15 11.42
C PHE A 31 -47.40 -9.69 11.19
N ARG A 32 -48.00 -9.43 10.01
CA ARG A 32 -49.33 -9.94 9.64
C ARG A 32 -49.28 -11.26 8.85
N SER A 33 -48.11 -11.74 8.44
CA SER A 33 -47.99 -12.96 7.62
C SER A 33 -47.75 -14.21 8.47
N ASP A 34 -48.60 -15.24 8.33
CA ASP A 34 -48.67 -16.45 9.16
C ASP A 34 -47.48 -17.45 9.05
N SER A 35 -46.28 -17.01 8.67
CA SER A 35 -45.08 -17.85 8.66
C SER A 35 -44.23 -17.66 9.92
N ILE A 36 -44.57 -18.41 10.98
CA ILE A 36 -43.91 -18.33 12.30
C ILE A 36 -42.41 -18.69 12.25
N SER A 37 -41.99 -19.55 11.33
CA SER A 37 -40.59 -20.03 11.23
C SER A 37 -39.65 -19.00 10.61
N LEU A 38 -40.06 -18.33 9.52
CA LEU A 38 -39.25 -17.30 8.85
C LEU A 38 -39.12 -16.03 9.70
N LEU A 39 -40.17 -15.71 10.48
CA LEU A 39 -40.19 -14.60 11.41
C LEU A 39 -39.25 -14.83 12.60
N ARG A 40 -39.16 -16.05 13.16
CA ARG A 40 -38.29 -16.36 14.31
C ARG A 40 -36.81 -16.13 14.03
N GLU A 41 -36.30 -16.57 12.87
CA GLU A 41 -34.87 -16.43 12.55
C GLU A 41 -34.45 -14.96 12.39
N LYS A 42 -35.28 -14.14 11.73
CA LYS A 42 -35.01 -12.71 11.55
C LYS A 42 -35.17 -11.90 12.84
N THR A 43 -36.15 -12.26 13.67
CA THR A 43 -36.47 -11.53 14.92
C THR A 43 -35.60 -11.92 16.11
N ASN A 44 -34.89 -13.07 16.07
CA ASN A 44 -33.93 -13.46 17.11
C ASN A 44 -32.87 -12.38 17.40
N ARG A 45 -32.51 -11.56 16.42
CA ARG A 45 -31.57 -10.44 16.60
C ARG A 45 -32.09 -9.35 17.53
N ILE A 46 -33.41 -9.14 17.57
CA ILE A 46 -34.07 -8.16 18.46
C ILE A 46 -34.15 -8.69 19.89
N TRP A 47 -34.30 -10.00 20.07
CA TRP A 47 -34.32 -10.62 21.38
C TRP A 47 -33.01 -10.43 22.15
N HIS A 48 -31.87 -10.42 21.44
CA HIS A 48 -30.55 -10.08 21.97
C HIS A 48 -30.34 -8.58 22.26
N PHE A 49 -31.37 -7.75 22.31
CA PHE A 49 -31.26 -6.40 22.88
C PHE A 49 -31.85 -6.40 24.30
N VAL A 50 -31.08 -5.83 25.23
CA VAL A 50 -31.42 -5.70 26.64
C VAL A 50 -31.45 -4.21 26.99
N LYS A 51 -32.44 -3.79 27.79
CA LYS A 51 -32.55 -2.39 28.23
C LYS A 51 -31.70 -2.19 29.48
N THR A 52 -30.71 -1.32 29.42
CA THR A 52 -29.82 -1.02 30.55
C THR A 52 -29.71 0.50 30.68
N GLY A 53 -30.05 1.05 31.86
CA GLY A 53 -30.01 2.50 32.09
C GLY A 53 -30.90 3.33 31.17
N GLY A 54 -32.04 2.77 30.73
CA GLY A 54 -32.98 3.43 29.81
C GLY A 54 -32.66 3.28 28.31
N VAL A 55 -31.49 2.77 27.95
CA VAL A 55 -31.04 2.57 26.56
C VAL A 55 -31.03 1.08 26.21
N TRP A 56 -31.46 0.73 25.01
CA TRP A 56 -31.41 -0.65 24.51
C TRP A 56 -30.05 -0.95 23.87
N ILE A 57 -29.38 -1.99 24.37
CA ILE A 57 -28.02 -2.36 23.95
C ILE A 57 -28.01 -3.84 23.55
N ASN A 58 -27.21 -4.18 22.54
CA ASN A 58 -27.05 -5.55 22.10
C ASN A 58 -26.31 -6.37 23.18
N GLU A 59 -26.94 -7.44 23.66
CA GLU A 59 -26.47 -8.39 24.66
C GLU A 59 -25.08 -8.93 24.33
N ARG A 60 -24.79 -9.26 23.06
CA ARG A 60 -23.45 -9.73 22.67
C ARG A 60 -22.37 -8.65 22.79
N LYS A 61 -22.74 -7.36 22.70
CA LYS A 61 -21.82 -6.25 23.00
C LYS A 61 -21.63 -6.09 24.50
N ILE A 62 -22.68 -6.32 25.30
CA ILE A 62 -22.58 -6.36 26.77
C ILE A 62 -21.67 -7.52 27.19
N ASP A 63 -21.86 -8.73 26.65
CA ASP A 63 -20.99 -9.88 26.92
C ASP A 63 -19.54 -9.60 26.55
N ARG A 64 -19.31 -8.91 25.43
CA ARG A 64 -17.97 -8.45 25.02
C ARG A 64 -17.38 -7.44 26.01
N LEU A 65 -18.19 -6.51 26.52
CA LEU A 65 -17.79 -5.53 27.53
C LEU A 65 -17.57 -6.17 28.91
N LEU A 66 -18.37 -7.17 29.28
CA LEU A 66 -18.22 -7.98 30.50
C LEU A 66 -16.97 -8.89 30.43
N LEU A 67 -16.66 -9.42 29.23
CA LEU A 67 -15.40 -10.10 28.94
C LEU A 67 -14.19 -9.16 29.05
N LEU A 68 -14.34 -7.90 28.63
CA LEU A 68 -13.32 -6.87 28.79
C LEU A 68 -13.18 -6.42 30.26
N ASN A 69 -14.25 -6.42 31.05
CA ASN A 69 -14.25 -6.12 32.49
C ASN A 69 -13.60 -7.21 33.36
N LYS A 70 -13.22 -8.37 32.80
CA LYS A 70 -12.34 -9.35 33.46
C LYS A 70 -10.85 -8.98 33.39
N PHE A 71 -10.50 -7.89 32.68
CA PHE A 71 -9.18 -7.29 32.72
C PHE A 71 -9.29 -5.96 33.45
N GLU A 72 -8.67 -5.84 34.63
CA GLU A 72 -8.50 -4.55 35.30
C GLU A 72 -7.66 -3.63 34.39
N ILE A 73 -8.34 -2.70 33.72
CA ILE A 73 -7.69 -1.57 33.05
C ILE A 73 -7.83 -0.38 34.00
N LYS A 74 -6.70 0.07 34.57
CA LYS A 74 -6.64 1.33 35.33
C LYS A 74 -7.04 2.51 34.42
N PRO A 75 -7.88 3.45 34.91
CA PRO A 75 -8.37 4.55 34.09
C PRO A 75 -7.26 5.57 33.87
N ILE A 76 -6.94 5.82 32.60
CA ILE A 76 -6.13 6.98 32.19
C ILE A 76 -7.11 8.08 31.77
N PHE A 77 -7.39 9.00 32.68
CA PHE A 77 -7.88 10.34 32.33
C PHE A 77 -6.90 11.38 32.89
N PRO A 78 -6.34 12.26 32.05
CA PRO A 78 -6.11 13.64 32.44
C PRO A 78 -7.35 14.46 32.06
N LYS A 79 -7.81 15.25 33.03
CA LYS A 79 -8.86 16.27 32.88
C LYS A 79 -8.41 17.40 31.92
N LYS A 80 -9.42 18.00 31.28
CA LYS A 80 -9.48 19.32 30.61
C LYS A 80 -9.03 19.42 29.13
N SER A 81 -10.07 19.35 28.28
CA SER A 81 -10.41 20.25 27.16
C SER A 81 -9.26 20.94 26.41
N TYR A 82 -8.94 20.41 25.23
CA TYR A 82 -8.52 21.23 24.09
C TYR A 82 -9.41 20.88 22.88
N PHE A 83 -10.11 21.90 22.40
CA PHE A 83 -10.78 21.92 21.10
C PHE A 83 -9.74 21.62 20.01
N ILE A 84 -10.00 20.60 19.18
CA ILE A 84 -9.24 20.35 17.95
C ILE A 84 -10.02 21.02 16.81
N PRO A 85 -9.47 22.03 16.11
CA PRO A 85 -10.04 22.50 14.86
C PRO A 85 -9.88 21.39 13.80
N GLN A 86 -11.00 20.93 13.25
CA GLN A 86 -11.03 20.12 12.05
C GLN A 86 -10.39 20.86 10.88
N THR A 87 -9.32 20.34 10.31
CA THR A 87 -8.95 20.41 8.87
C THR A 87 -8.04 19.19 8.62
N TYR A 88 -8.11 18.38 7.56
CA TYR A 88 -8.47 18.56 6.16
C TYR A 88 -9.05 17.25 5.59
N ILE A 89 -10.25 17.29 5.01
CA ILE A 89 -10.71 16.32 4.01
C ILE A 89 -10.81 17.10 2.70
N TYR A 90 -10.05 16.68 1.68
CA TYR A 90 -10.30 17.07 0.30
C TYR A 90 -11.61 16.40 -0.15
N GLY A 91 -12.70 17.16 -0.11
CA GLY A 91 -13.97 16.83 -0.76
C GLY A 91 -14.24 17.81 -1.89
N ILE A 92 -14.43 17.30 -3.11
CA ILE A 92 -15.10 18.01 -4.20
C ILE A 92 -16.58 18.18 -3.77
N PRO A 93 -17.17 19.38 -3.81
CA PRO A 93 -18.57 19.56 -3.43
C PRO A 93 -19.54 19.03 -4.50
N GLU A 94 -20.65 18.46 -4.04
CA GLU A 94 -21.86 18.24 -4.84
C GLU A 94 -22.40 19.55 -5.46
N ARG A 95 -23.01 19.40 -6.64
CA ARG A 95 -23.68 20.47 -7.40
C ARG A 95 -24.74 21.18 -6.57
N LYS A 96 -24.48 22.40 -6.10
CA LYS A 96 -25.55 23.37 -5.81
C LYS A 96 -26.11 23.90 -7.13
N LYS A 97 -27.43 23.84 -7.29
CA LYS A 97 -28.14 24.58 -8.35
C LYS A 97 -27.80 26.07 -8.21
N PHE A 98 -27.22 26.65 -9.26
CA PHE A 98 -27.05 28.10 -9.36
C PHE A 98 -28.42 28.76 -9.60
N PRO A 99 -28.74 29.92 -8.98
CA PRO A 99 -29.88 30.71 -9.41
C PRO A 99 -29.67 31.19 -10.85
N ALA A 100 -30.75 31.26 -11.63
CA ALA A 100 -30.70 31.78 -12.99
C ALA A 100 -30.20 33.24 -12.97
N PHE A 101 -29.39 33.61 -13.98
CA PHE A 101 -28.95 34.98 -14.18
C PHE A 101 -30.18 35.89 -14.32
N GLN A 102 -30.30 36.90 -13.45
CA GLN A 102 -31.15 38.05 -13.75
C GLN A 102 -30.42 38.90 -14.80
N THR A 103 -31.02 39.03 -15.97
CA THR A 103 -30.60 39.99 -16.99
C THR A 103 -30.96 41.40 -16.51
N PHE A 104 -29.96 42.24 -16.28
CA PHE A 104 -30.18 43.67 -16.08
C PHE A 104 -29.96 44.39 -17.42
N GLN A 105 -30.94 45.18 -17.85
CA GLN A 105 -30.79 46.01 -19.06
C GLN A 105 -29.82 47.17 -18.77
N VAL A 106 -28.72 47.22 -19.52
CA VAL A 106 -27.78 48.35 -19.50
C VAL A 106 -28.33 49.45 -20.42
N LYS A 107 -28.51 50.66 -19.89
CA LYS A 107 -29.02 51.82 -20.66
C LYS A 107 -28.04 52.21 -21.80
N PRO A 108 -28.54 52.68 -22.95
CA PRO A 108 -27.69 53.10 -24.07
C PRO A 108 -26.81 54.29 -23.66
N LYS A 109 -25.50 54.21 -23.99
CA LYS A 109 -24.40 55.13 -23.59
C LYS A 109 -23.69 54.84 -22.26
N THR A 110 -23.77 53.62 -21.74
CA THR A 110 -22.85 53.20 -20.67
C THR A 110 -21.49 52.80 -21.26
N THR A 111 -20.52 53.71 -21.23
CA THR A 111 -19.11 53.36 -21.52
C THR A 111 -18.55 52.51 -20.38
N PHE A 112 -18.11 51.30 -20.70
CA PHE A 112 -17.32 50.47 -19.79
C PHE A 112 -15.98 51.17 -19.54
N ILE A 113 -15.81 51.74 -18.36
CA ILE A 113 -14.49 52.09 -17.86
C ILE A 113 -13.93 50.80 -17.28
N PRO A 114 -12.87 50.21 -17.87
CA PRO A 114 -12.22 49.05 -17.28
C PRO A 114 -11.74 49.43 -15.87
N PRO A 115 -11.78 48.51 -14.89
CA PRO A 115 -11.20 48.80 -13.58
C PRO A 115 -9.75 49.24 -13.81
N PRO A 116 -9.26 50.27 -13.09
CA PRO A 116 -7.88 50.68 -13.24
C PRO A 116 -7.04 49.43 -13.03
N LYS A 117 -6.16 49.13 -14.00
CA LYS A 117 -5.11 48.12 -13.81
C LYS A 117 -4.56 48.34 -12.41
N PRO A 118 -4.41 47.31 -11.55
CA PRO A 118 -3.74 47.50 -10.29
C PRO A 118 -2.44 48.20 -10.64
N LYS A 119 -2.27 49.43 -10.15
CA LYS A 119 -1.00 50.12 -10.33
C LYS A 119 0.00 49.14 -9.76
N ALA A 120 0.97 48.72 -10.58
CA ALA A 120 2.24 48.34 -10.03
C ALA A 120 2.63 49.54 -9.17
N GLU A 121 2.41 49.45 -7.87
CA GLU A 121 3.08 50.37 -6.98
C GLU A 121 4.56 50.15 -7.31
N PRO A 122 5.27 51.16 -7.82
CA PRO A 122 6.71 51.11 -7.75
C PRO A 122 6.94 50.99 -6.25
N PHE A 123 7.44 49.85 -5.80
CA PHE A 123 7.95 49.73 -4.45
C PHE A 123 9.17 50.65 -4.42
N THR A 124 8.92 51.93 -4.15
CA THR A 124 9.93 52.95 -4.02
C THR A 124 10.72 52.57 -2.79
N PHE A 125 12.02 52.30 -2.98
CA PHE A 125 12.98 52.21 -1.90
C PHE A 125 12.99 53.57 -1.15
N GLY A 126 12.12 53.69 -0.16
CA GLY A 126 12.15 54.75 0.83
C GLY A 126 12.98 54.28 2.02
N THR A 127 14.21 54.78 2.08
CA THR A 127 15.32 54.47 3.02
C THR A 127 16.12 53.18 2.71
N PRO A 128 17.46 53.27 2.56
CA PRO A 128 18.33 52.09 2.52
C PRO A 128 18.66 51.59 3.95
N PHE A 129 18.68 50.26 4.12
CA PHE A 129 18.99 49.39 5.30
C PHE A 129 17.78 49.00 6.20
N PRO A 130 17.65 47.77 6.80
CA PRO A 130 18.61 46.66 7.05
C PRO A 130 18.16 45.22 6.66
N ARG A 131 17.00 45.01 6.02
CA ARG A 131 16.47 43.65 5.75
C ARG A 131 17.35 42.82 4.80
N ASN A 132 17.91 43.47 3.76
CA ASN A 132 18.84 42.83 2.84
C ASN A 132 20.19 42.51 3.49
N ALA A 133 20.64 43.30 4.47
CA ALA A 133 21.94 43.12 5.10
C ALA A 133 21.93 41.94 6.09
N PHE A 134 20.86 41.80 6.88
CA PHE A 134 20.69 40.65 7.77
C PHE A 134 20.53 39.34 7.00
N GLU A 135 19.68 39.32 5.97
CA GLU A 135 19.53 38.12 5.13
C GLU A 135 20.82 37.79 4.38
N ARG A 136 21.54 38.79 3.85
CA ARG A 136 22.83 38.60 3.21
C ARG A 136 23.89 38.07 4.17
N ALA A 137 23.95 38.57 5.41
CA ALA A 137 24.86 38.05 6.41
C ALA A 137 24.64 36.55 6.69
N ILE A 138 23.37 36.10 6.68
CA ILE A 138 23.04 34.68 6.77
C ILE A 138 23.50 33.92 5.53
N GLU A 139 23.29 34.47 4.33
CA GLU A 139 23.65 33.80 3.07
C GLU A 139 25.15 33.70 2.86
N GLU A 140 25.90 34.73 3.24
CA GLU A 140 27.36 34.84 3.11
C GLU A 140 28.10 34.22 4.31
N ASN A 141 27.37 33.70 5.30
CA ASN A 141 27.91 33.18 6.57
C ASN A 141 28.74 34.23 7.34
N ASP A 142 28.42 35.53 7.20
CA ASP A 142 29.03 36.63 7.95
C ASP A 142 28.49 36.62 9.38
N CYS A 143 29.14 35.80 10.21
CA CYS A 143 28.79 35.59 11.61
C CYS A 143 28.94 36.86 12.47
N GLU A 144 29.86 37.77 12.11
CA GLU A 144 30.05 39.01 12.86
C GLU A 144 28.87 39.96 12.63
N THR A 145 28.51 40.21 11.38
CA THR A 145 27.35 41.04 11.03
C THR A 145 26.06 40.39 11.54
N LEU A 146 25.93 39.07 11.42
CA LEU A 146 24.78 38.33 11.94
C LEU A 146 24.64 38.53 13.46
N ARG A 147 25.73 38.39 14.23
CA ARG A 147 25.73 38.61 15.68
C ARG A 147 25.31 40.03 16.06
N ARG A 148 25.84 41.04 15.39
CA ARG A 148 25.49 42.45 15.62
C ARG A 148 23.99 42.72 15.44
N PHE A 149 23.35 42.05 14.49
CA PHE A 149 21.90 42.13 14.31
C PHE A 149 21.12 41.36 15.39
N LEU A 150 21.61 40.18 15.79
CA LEU A 150 20.96 39.36 16.82
C LEU A 150 21.00 39.99 18.22
N ASP A 151 22.07 40.71 18.54
CA ASP A 151 22.20 41.47 19.80
C ASP A 151 21.13 42.57 19.94
N GLN A 152 20.56 43.04 18.83
CA GLN A 152 19.44 43.99 18.80
C GLN A 152 18.07 43.34 19.09
N LYS A 153 18.04 42.04 19.42
CA LYS A 153 16.83 41.27 19.78
C LYS A 153 15.75 41.30 18.69
N ILE A 154 16.17 41.23 17.43
CA ILE A 154 15.26 41.07 16.29
C ILE A 154 14.44 39.78 16.43
N LYS A 155 13.20 39.80 15.91
CA LYS A 155 12.34 38.61 15.90
C LYS A 155 12.75 37.66 14.78
N LEU A 156 13.02 36.40 15.13
CA LEU A 156 13.49 35.38 14.20
C LEU A 156 12.37 34.54 13.55
N ASP A 157 11.13 34.69 14.01
CA ASP A 157 10.01 33.88 13.53
C ASP A 157 9.07 34.62 12.54
N GLU A 158 9.36 35.88 12.19
CA GLU A 158 8.52 36.67 11.26
C GLU A 158 8.99 36.54 9.79
N GLY A 159 8.08 36.18 8.88
CA GLY A 159 8.37 36.08 7.45
C GLY A 159 9.02 34.76 7.02
N TYR A 160 10.01 34.81 6.12
CA TYR A 160 10.83 33.64 5.75
C TYR A 160 11.85 33.37 6.88
N PRO A 161 11.79 32.23 7.59
CA PRO A 161 12.60 32.00 8.78
C PRO A 161 14.10 32.11 8.45
N PRO A 162 14.85 33.00 9.12
CA PRO A 162 16.32 33.13 9.03
C PRO A 162 17.03 31.78 9.15
N LEU A 163 16.57 30.93 10.08
CA LEU A 163 17.11 29.59 10.30
C LEU A 163 16.93 28.67 9.09
N LEU A 164 15.76 28.71 8.43
CA LEU A 164 15.55 27.95 7.19
C LEU A 164 16.49 28.41 6.07
N ARG A 165 16.80 29.71 6.00
CA ARG A 165 17.76 30.26 5.04
C ARG A 165 19.17 29.73 5.30
N ALA A 166 19.65 29.82 6.54
CA ALA A 166 20.96 29.32 6.94
C ALA A 166 21.13 27.83 6.61
N ILE A 167 20.10 27.02 6.92
CA ILE A 167 20.10 25.57 6.62
C ILE A 167 20.18 25.31 5.11
N ARG A 168 19.38 26.00 4.30
CA ARG A 168 19.40 25.80 2.83
C ARG A 168 20.72 26.21 2.18
N ARG A 169 21.45 27.14 2.80
CA ARG A 169 22.79 27.55 2.38
C ARG A 169 23.88 26.61 2.91
N GLY A 170 23.54 25.71 3.84
CA GLY A 170 24.52 24.84 4.48
C GLY A 170 25.46 25.58 5.44
N ASN A 171 25.04 26.75 5.96
CA ASN A 171 25.89 27.61 6.79
C ASN A 171 25.79 27.17 8.26
N VAL A 172 26.68 26.26 8.68
CA VAL A 172 26.63 25.59 9.99
C VAL A 172 26.74 26.60 11.13
N GLU A 173 27.64 27.57 11.02
CA GLU A 173 27.90 28.59 12.04
C GLU A 173 26.70 29.53 12.19
N ALA A 174 26.13 30.00 11.08
CA ALA A 174 24.89 30.78 11.10
C ALA A 174 23.72 29.98 11.70
N VAL A 175 23.60 28.69 11.42
CA VAL A 175 22.58 27.80 12.03
C VAL A 175 22.76 27.75 13.55
N LYS A 176 23.97 27.42 14.03
CA LYS A 176 24.29 27.36 15.47
C LYS A 176 23.98 28.68 16.16
N MET A 177 24.44 29.80 15.58
CA MET A 177 24.20 31.14 16.12
C MET A 177 22.70 31.48 16.20
N LEU A 178 21.93 31.22 15.14
CA LEU A 178 20.49 31.48 15.17
C LEU A 178 19.77 30.64 16.24
N LEU A 179 20.19 29.40 16.45
CA LEU A 179 19.65 28.52 17.49
C LEU A 179 20.03 28.97 18.91
N GLU A 180 21.26 29.44 19.13
CA GLU A 180 21.71 30.06 20.38
C GLU A 180 20.85 31.27 20.76
N PHE A 181 20.43 32.05 19.75
CA PHE A 181 19.50 33.18 19.90
C PHE A 181 18.01 32.76 19.86
N LYS A 182 17.72 31.49 20.19
CA LYS A 182 16.38 30.92 20.37
C LYS A 182 15.50 30.89 19.12
N ALA A 183 16.08 30.86 17.92
CA ALA A 183 15.31 30.52 16.72
C ALA A 183 14.62 29.16 16.90
N ASN A 184 13.34 29.06 16.52
CA ASN A 184 12.58 27.84 16.73
C ASN A 184 13.08 26.70 15.81
N PRO A 185 13.66 25.60 16.32
CA PRO A 185 14.19 24.49 15.51
C PRO A 185 13.08 23.67 14.82
N ARG A 186 11.81 23.93 15.16
CA ARG A 186 10.62 23.29 14.59
C ARG A 186 9.82 24.23 13.71
N ALA A 187 10.33 25.42 13.39
CA ALA A 187 9.59 26.38 12.58
C ALA A 187 9.30 25.80 11.19
N ARG A 188 8.21 26.29 10.59
CA ARG A 188 7.78 25.92 9.25
C ARG A 188 7.49 27.18 8.46
N TYR A 189 7.77 27.15 7.17
CA TYR A 189 7.44 28.23 6.24
C TYR A 189 6.59 27.68 5.10
N GLY A 190 5.29 27.98 5.11
CA GLY A 190 4.33 27.30 4.24
C GLY A 190 4.42 25.77 4.43
N ASN A 191 4.72 25.05 3.36
CA ASN A 191 4.88 23.60 3.37
C ASN A 191 6.31 23.13 3.74
N PHE A 192 7.26 24.04 3.93
CA PHE A 192 8.65 23.71 4.20
C PHE A 192 8.91 23.58 5.70
N SER A 193 9.39 22.40 6.12
CA SER A 193 9.83 22.15 7.49
C SER A 193 11.34 22.34 7.62
N ILE A 194 11.79 23.06 8.65
CA ILE A 194 13.21 23.32 8.94
C ILE A 194 14.03 22.03 9.03
N TYR A 195 13.52 21.02 9.74
CA TYR A 195 14.26 19.76 9.88
C TYR A 195 14.31 18.98 8.55
N VAL A 196 13.30 19.08 7.69
CA VAL A 196 13.33 18.41 6.37
C VAL A 196 14.42 19.03 5.49
N ALA A 197 14.56 20.35 5.54
CA ALA A 197 15.66 21.03 4.85
C ALA A 197 17.02 20.60 5.41
N ALA A 198 17.13 20.39 6.74
CA ALA A 198 18.36 19.91 7.37
C ALA A 198 18.68 18.45 6.99
N LEU A 199 17.67 17.58 6.86
CA LEU A 199 17.86 16.21 6.41
C LEU A 199 18.51 16.14 5.02
N GLN A 200 18.15 17.07 4.14
CA GLN A 200 18.66 17.14 2.76
C GLN A 200 20.08 17.70 2.67
N GLN A 201 20.65 18.25 3.75
CA GLN A 201 22.00 18.79 3.74
C GLN A 201 23.04 17.68 3.85
N PRO A 202 24.17 17.75 3.12
CA PRO A 202 25.30 16.82 3.31
C PRO A 202 26.11 17.12 4.59
N LYS A 203 25.68 18.10 5.41
CA LYS A 203 26.35 18.55 6.63
C LYS A 203 25.57 18.08 7.87
N PRO A 204 25.90 16.91 8.45
CA PRO A 204 25.17 16.37 9.61
C PRO A 204 25.21 17.30 10.83
N GLU A 205 26.21 18.20 10.93
CA GLU A 205 26.36 19.19 11.99
C GLU A 205 25.14 20.12 12.11
N ILE A 206 24.45 20.38 10.99
CA ILE A 206 23.20 21.16 10.98
C ILE A 206 22.09 20.39 11.71
N MET A 207 21.97 19.10 11.44
CA MET A 207 20.98 18.25 12.10
C MET A 207 21.34 18.06 13.58
N GLU A 208 22.62 17.89 13.91
CA GLU A 208 23.11 17.84 15.29
C GLU A 208 22.77 19.12 16.06
N ALA A 209 23.02 20.29 15.48
CA ALA A 209 22.68 21.57 16.11
C ALA A 209 21.17 21.68 16.42
N LEU A 210 20.30 21.24 15.49
CA LEU A 210 18.85 21.20 15.74
C LEU A 210 18.49 20.26 16.90
N LEU A 211 19.12 19.09 16.98
CA LEU A 211 18.90 18.11 18.05
C LEU A 211 19.31 18.66 19.42
N GLU A 212 20.46 19.32 19.49
CA GLU A 212 20.97 19.97 20.71
C GLU A 212 20.03 21.07 21.21
N HIS A 213 19.38 21.79 20.28
CA HIS A 213 18.50 22.92 20.59
C HIS A 213 17.02 22.54 20.69
N GLY A 214 16.71 21.26 20.92
CA GLY A 214 15.37 20.82 21.32
C GLY A 214 14.49 20.25 20.20
N PHE A 215 15.05 19.97 19.01
CA PHE A 215 14.36 19.11 18.04
C PHE A 215 14.24 17.69 18.59
N ARG A 216 13.03 17.14 18.62
CA ARG A 216 12.73 15.78 19.10
C ARG A 216 12.18 14.94 17.96
N TYR A 217 12.80 13.78 17.75
CA TYR A 217 12.42 12.80 16.72
C TYR A 217 11.96 11.46 17.30
N GLN A 218 12.01 11.32 18.62
CA GLN A 218 11.57 10.12 19.33
C GLN A 218 10.12 10.28 19.84
N ASP A 219 9.44 9.16 20.04
CA ASP A 219 8.16 9.07 20.72
C ASP A 219 8.34 9.01 22.26
N ARG A 220 7.28 8.68 22.99
CA ARG A 220 7.29 8.64 24.47
C ARG A 220 8.07 7.43 25.03
N ASP A 221 8.36 6.44 24.20
CA ASP A 221 9.10 5.24 24.58
C ASP A 221 10.55 5.32 24.07
N ASP A 222 11.04 6.53 23.78
CA ASP A 222 12.36 6.83 23.23
C ASP A 222 12.67 6.13 21.89
N LYS A 223 11.65 5.68 21.16
CA LYS A 223 11.81 5.09 19.82
C LYS A 223 11.72 6.16 18.76
N ILE A 224 12.43 5.98 17.66
CA ILE A 224 12.29 6.85 16.49
C ILE A 224 10.82 6.86 16.07
N ASN A 225 10.22 8.04 16.02
CA ASN A 225 8.84 8.16 15.61
C ASN A 225 8.69 7.78 14.14
N GLU A 226 7.59 7.10 13.79
CA GLU A 226 7.43 6.52 12.45
C GLU A 226 7.37 7.57 11.35
N ASP A 227 6.68 8.69 11.58
CA ASP A 227 6.58 9.79 10.62
C ASP A 227 7.96 10.39 10.27
N PHE A 228 8.80 10.57 11.27
CA PHE A 228 10.18 11.04 11.13
C PHE A 228 11.04 9.99 10.46
N ARG A 229 10.91 8.71 10.81
CA ARG A 229 11.64 7.62 10.16
C ARG A 229 11.35 7.60 8.66
N LEU A 230 10.09 7.66 8.25
CA LEU A 230 9.71 7.72 6.84
C LEU A 230 10.23 9.00 6.16
N THR A 231 10.13 10.14 6.83
CA THR A 231 10.65 11.42 6.32
C THR A 231 12.18 11.39 6.15
N LEU A 232 12.89 10.79 7.09
CA LEU A 232 14.33 10.56 7.08
C LEU A 232 14.73 9.71 5.87
N LEU A 233 14.15 8.51 5.73
CA LEU A 233 14.48 7.60 4.63
C LEU A 233 14.17 8.22 3.26
N ALA A 234 13.12 9.03 3.17
CA ALA A 234 12.73 9.70 1.93
C ALA A 234 13.69 10.84 1.54
N ASN A 235 14.18 11.63 2.50
CA ASN A 235 14.82 12.93 2.22
C ASN A 235 16.28 13.07 2.66
N ALA A 236 16.79 12.19 3.52
CA ALA A 236 18.11 12.37 4.10
C ALA A 236 19.22 12.28 3.05
N SER A 237 20.26 13.09 3.21
CA SER A 237 21.58 12.80 2.64
C SER A 237 22.16 11.53 3.29
N VAL A 238 23.22 10.97 2.68
CA VAL A 238 23.88 9.77 3.22
C VAL A 238 24.52 10.08 4.57
N GLU A 239 25.15 11.24 4.69
CA GLU A 239 25.85 11.69 5.90
C GLU A 239 24.89 11.89 7.07
N VAL A 240 23.69 12.46 6.81
CA VAL A 240 22.65 12.59 7.84
C VAL A 240 22.04 11.23 8.17
N LEU A 241 21.88 10.32 7.21
CA LEU A 241 21.44 8.96 7.52
C LEU A 241 22.44 8.24 8.44
N GLU A 242 23.73 8.34 8.16
CA GLU A 242 24.79 7.77 9.00
C GLU A 242 24.76 8.29 10.44
N LEU A 243 24.49 9.60 10.62
CA LEU A 243 24.27 10.19 11.94
C LEU A 243 23.14 9.44 12.69
N PHE A 244 22.01 9.18 12.02
CA PHE A 244 20.89 8.48 12.65
C PHE A 244 21.15 6.98 12.84
N ILE A 245 21.92 6.32 11.99
CA ILE A 245 22.39 4.95 12.21
C ILE A 245 23.23 4.89 13.50
N LYS A 246 24.19 5.82 13.67
CA LYS A 246 24.99 5.95 14.91
C LYS A 246 24.13 6.26 16.14
N LYS A 247 23.04 7.02 15.97
CA LYS A 247 22.03 7.30 17.03
C LYS A 247 20.97 6.20 17.19
N GLY A 248 21.15 5.03 16.58
CA GLY A 248 20.34 3.84 16.84
C GLY A 248 19.23 3.54 15.84
N LEU A 249 19.20 4.17 14.66
CA LEU A 249 18.33 3.76 13.56
C LEU A 249 18.70 2.34 13.12
N LYS A 250 17.78 1.40 13.29
CA LYS A 250 17.98 0.00 12.94
C LYS A 250 17.66 -0.25 11.47
N ALA A 251 18.44 -1.13 10.84
CA ALA A 251 18.21 -1.57 9.48
C ALA A 251 16.90 -2.37 9.33
N GLU A 252 16.56 -3.19 10.34
CA GLU A 252 15.37 -4.06 10.37
C GLU A 252 15.27 -4.94 9.12
N LEU A 253 16.29 -5.78 8.90
CA LEU A 253 16.45 -6.57 7.66
C LEU A 253 15.32 -7.57 7.40
N ASP A 254 14.59 -7.95 8.44
CA ASP A 254 13.52 -8.94 8.43
C ASP A 254 12.12 -8.32 8.44
N SER A 255 12.02 -7.01 8.18
CA SER A 255 10.79 -6.25 8.22
C SER A 255 10.47 -5.62 6.86
N PRO A 256 9.25 -5.80 6.31
CA PRO A 256 8.82 -5.11 5.09
C PRO A 256 8.62 -3.61 5.28
N THR A 257 8.50 -3.14 6.52
CA THR A 257 8.51 -1.71 6.84
C THR A 257 9.88 -1.26 7.33
N GLY A 258 10.86 -2.16 7.38
CA GLY A 258 12.21 -1.87 7.87
C GLY A 258 12.94 -0.86 7.00
N ALA A 259 13.80 -0.06 7.63
CA ALA A 259 14.53 1.01 6.95
C ALA A 259 15.31 0.50 5.74
N TYR A 260 15.98 -0.65 5.89
CA TYR A 260 16.75 -1.26 4.83
C TYR A 260 15.87 -1.72 3.65
N HIS A 261 14.73 -2.35 3.93
CA HIS A 261 13.81 -2.79 2.88
C HIS A 261 13.26 -1.60 2.08
N ILE A 262 12.89 -0.52 2.76
CA ILE A 262 12.38 0.71 2.12
C ILE A 262 13.44 1.28 1.18
N LEU A 263 14.67 1.51 1.67
CA LEU A 263 15.76 2.06 0.86
C LEU A 263 16.12 1.15 -0.32
N TYR A 264 16.12 -0.17 -0.12
CA TYR A 264 16.34 -1.15 -1.18
C TYR A 264 15.26 -1.08 -2.26
N SER A 265 14.00 -0.95 -1.85
CA SER A 265 12.85 -0.89 -2.77
C SER A 265 12.84 0.43 -3.55
N GLU A 266 13.27 1.53 -2.91
CA GLU A 266 13.47 2.83 -3.54
C GLU A 266 14.75 2.92 -4.39
N LYS A 267 15.53 1.84 -4.50
CA LYS A 267 16.81 1.79 -5.24
C LYS A 267 17.84 2.83 -4.73
N LYS A 268 17.81 3.18 -3.45
CA LYS A 268 18.75 4.11 -2.79
C LYS A 268 20.01 3.38 -2.34
N PHE A 269 20.82 2.94 -3.30
CA PHE A 269 21.98 2.09 -3.03
C PHE A 269 23.06 2.77 -2.18
N ASP A 270 23.27 4.09 -2.36
CA ASP A 270 24.23 4.84 -1.54
C ASP A 270 23.82 4.88 -0.06
N HIS A 271 22.52 5.00 0.23
CA HIS A 271 21.98 4.91 1.60
C HIS A 271 22.10 3.50 2.19
N LEU A 272 22.01 2.45 1.37
CA LEU A 272 22.29 1.09 1.85
C LEU A 272 23.76 0.91 2.21
N GLU A 273 24.67 1.58 1.50
CA GLU A 273 26.09 1.56 1.82
C GLU A 273 26.38 2.12 3.21
N ALA A 274 25.66 3.15 3.64
CA ALA A 274 25.75 3.64 5.03
C ALA A 274 25.44 2.54 6.05
N PHE A 275 24.46 1.66 5.79
CA PHE A 275 24.22 0.50 6.66
C PHE A 275 25.35 -0.53 6.61
N HIS A 276 25.95 -0.76 5.43
CA HIS A 276 27.06 -1.71 5.26
C HIS A 276 28.31 -1.28 6.01
N GLN A 277 28.66 0.00 5.92
CA GLN A 277 29.77 0.59 6.68
C GLN A 277 29.55 0.49 8.20
N ASN A 278 28.30 0.38 8.64
CA ASN A 278 27.92 0.18 10.03
C ASN A 278 27.62 -1.30 10.38
N GLY A 279 28.17 -2.25 9.61
CA GLY A 279 28.20 -3.68 9.96
C GLY A 279 27.00 -4.51 9.50
N ILE A 280 26.10 -3.94 8.70
CA ILE A 280 24.99 -4.69 8.10
C ILE A 280 25.48 -5.50 6.89
N LYS A 281 25.21 -6.80 6.85
CA LYS A 281 25.59 -7.66 5.72
C LYS A 281 24.50 -7.67 4.65
N ARG A 282 24.90 -7.52 3.38
CA ARG A 282 24.00 -7.61 2.21
C ARG A 282 23.34 -8.97 2.10
N GLU A 283 24.09 -10.00 2.49
CA GLU A 283 23.74 -11.40 2.41
C GLU A 283 22.59 -11.75 3.36
N ASP A 284 22.52 -11.11 4.53
CA ASP A 284 21.47 -11.35 5.52
C ASP A 284 20.10 -10.91 4.98
N TYR A 285 20.04 -9.71 4.40
CA TYR A 285 18.81 -9.22 3.75
C TYR A 285 18.44 -10.05 2.52
N SER A 286 19.42 -10.37 1.67
CA SER A 286 19.20 -11.22 0.49
C SER A 286 18.67 -12.61 0.88
N ASN A 287 19.17 -13.16 1.99
CA ASN A 287 18.70 -14.42 2.55
C ASN A 287 17.30 -14.31 3.16
N TRP A 288 16.94 -13.20 3.80
CA TRP A 288 15.57 -12.95 4.25
C TRP A 288 14.58 -12.96 3.07
N ILE A 289 14.89 -12.23 1.98
CA ILE A 289 14.07 -12.20 0.76
C ILE A 289 13.91 -13.62 0.17
N ARG A 290 15.01 -14.37 0.05
CA ARG A 290 15.01 -15.76 -0.43
C ARG A 290 14.06 -16.65 0.38
N GLN A 291 14.17 -16.58 1.71
CA GLN A 291 13.33 -17.37 2.61
C GLN A 291 11.86 -16.98 2.54
N LYS A 292 11.58 -15.68 2.44
CA LYS A 292 10.22 -15.15 2.25
C LYS A 292 9.60 -15.70 0.96
N PHE A 293 10.35 -15.69 -0.14
CA PHE A 293 9.89 -16.23 -1.41
C PHE A 293 9.71 -17.74 -1.44
N LEU A 294 10.58 -18.50 -0.77
CA LEU A 294 10.37 -19.93 -0.55
C LEU A 294 9.09 -20.18 0.24
N ALA A 295 8.86 -19.43 1.32
CA ALA A 295 7.65 -19.53 2.12
C ALA A 295 6.38 -19.27 1.29
N HIS A 296 6.38 -18.23 0.44
CA HIS A 296 5.29 -17.95 -0.49
C HIS A 296 5.05 -19.06 -1.53
N ARG A 297 6.12 -19.63 -2.09
CA ARG A 297 6.04 -20.69 -3.11
C ARG A 297 5.49 -22.00 -2.55
N PHE A 298 5.87 -22.33 -1.31
CA PHE A 298 5.42 -23.55 -0.62
C PHE A 298 4.16 -23.36 0.24
N ASP A 299 3.64 -22.14 0.33
CA ASP A 299 2.46 -21.81 1.17
C ASP A 299 2.69 -22.25 2.63
N VAL A 300 3.82 -21.86 3.19
CA VAL A 300 4.24 -22.18 4.57
C VAL A 300 4.55 -20.90 5.31
N SER A 301 4.32 -20.88 6.62
CA SER A 301 4.60 -19.73 7.49
C SER A 301 5.33 -20.21 8.72
N VAL A 302 6.28 -19.41 9.19
CA VAL A 302 7.02 -19.63 10.44
C VAL A 302 6.99 -18.33 11.26
N PRO A 303 7.02 -18.37 12.60
CA PRO A 303 6.88 -17.17 13.45
C PRO A 303 7.90 -16.07 13.14
N ASP A 304 9.16 -16.45 12.88
CA ASP A 304 10.27 -15.51 12.68
C ASP A 304 10.40 -15.01 11.22
N LEU A 305 9.38 -15.24 10.39
CA LEU A 305 9.37 -14.79 9.00
C LEU A 305 8.04 -14.12 8.69
N LYS A 306 8.01 -12.78 8.81
CA LYS A 306 6.84 -11.97 8.47
C LYS A 306 6.59 -12.02 6.97
N LEU A 307 5.49 -12.67 6.57
CA LEU A 307 5.08 -12.80 5.16
C LEU A 307 4.19 -11.65 4.66
N GLU A 308 3.69 -10.82 5.58
CA GLU A 308 2.83 -9.67 5.26
C GLU A 308 3.59 -8.58 4.47
N SER A 309 2.82 -7.61 3.95
CA SER A 309 3.30 -6.34 3.37
C SER A 309 4.40 -6.46 2.30
N PHE A 310 4.31 -7.48 1.44
CA PHE A 310 5.29 -7.67 0.37
C PHE A 310 5.10 -6.63 -0.76
N ASP A 311 6.20 -6.01 -1.19
CA ASP A 311 6.25 -5.14 -2.37
C ASP A 311 5.79 -5.87 -3.65
N HIS A 312 4.66 -5.42 -4.22
CA HIS A 312 4.12 -5.97 -5.46
C HIS A 312 5.13 -5.91 -6.60
N HIS A 313 5.93 -4.85 -6.68
CA HIS A 313 6.93 -4.68 -7.74
C HIS A 313 7.97 -5.81 -7.69
N ARG A 314 8.53 -6.10 -6.50
CA ARG A 314 9.45 -7.23 -6.34
C ARG A 314 8.77 -8.58 -6.57
N THR A 315 7.52 -8.77 -6.11
CA THR A 315 6.80 -10.04 -6.37
C THR A 315 6.55 -10.27 -7.86
N LEU A 316 6.19 -9.20 -8.58
CA LEU A 316 5.97 -9.21 -10.02
C LEU A 316 7.26 -9.52 -10.77
N SER A 317 8.37 -8.88 -10.39
CA SER A 317 9.70 -9.13 -10.96
C SER A 317 10.08 -10.61 -10.82
N GLU A 318 9.88 -11.18 -9.63
CA GLU A 318 10.19 -12.58 -9.33
C GLU A 318 9.30 -13.57 -10.09
N MET A 319 8.03 -13.21 -10.30
CA MET A 319 7.13 -13.99 -11.15
C MET A 319 7.55 -13.91 -12.62
N TYR A 320 7.88 -12.71 -13.11
CA TYR A 320 8.35 -12.49 -14.48
C TYR A 320 9.62 -13.31 -14.77
N GLU A 321 10.64 -13.22 -13.92
CA GLU A 321 11.89 -13.97 -14.06
C GLU A 321 11.64 -15.49 -14.08
N SER A 322 10.78 -15.99 -13.18
CA SER A 322 10.38 -17.40 -13.15
C SER A 322 9.70 -17.84 -14.45
N LEU A 323 8.75 -17.05 -14.96
CA LEU A 323 8.03 -17.34 -16.21
C LEU A 323 8.95 -17.25 -17.43
N GLN A 324 9.84 -16.26 -17.47
CA GLN A 324 10.80 -16.05 -18.55
C GLN A 324 11.71 -17.27 -18.67
N GLU A 325 12.26 -17.72 -17.55
CA GLU A 325 13.18 -18.85 -17.50
C GLU A 325 12.47 -20.19 -17.79
N PHE A 326 11.24 -20.35 -17.30
CA PHE A 326 10.39 -21.48 -17.65
C PHE A 326 10.10 -21.54 -19.15
N PHE A 327 9.81 -20.41 -19.79
CA PHE A 327 9.47 -20.39 -21.21
C PHE A 327 10.66 -20.62 -22.14
N LYS A 328 11.90 -20.32 -21.72
CA LYS A 328 13.12 -20.73 -22.43
C LYS A 328 13.25 -22.25 -22.49
N HIS A 329 12.85 -22.93 -21.42
CA HIS A 329 12.93 -24.40 -21.27
C HIS A 329 11.60 -25.10 -21.51
N PHE A 330 10.63 -24.41 -22.14
CA PHE A 330 9.27 -24.91 -22.26
C PHE A 330 9.23 -26.14 -23.15
N PRO A 331 8.71 -27.28 -22.67
CA PRO A 331 8.56 -28.46 -23.52
C PRO A 331 7.54 -28.13 -24.62
N GLY A 332 7.97 -28.12 -25.88
CA GLY A 332 7.21 -27.67 -27.05
C GLY A 332 5.98 -28.51 -27.42
N HIS A 333 5.38 -29.22 -26.48
CA HIS A 333 4.27 -30.17 -26.72
C HIS A 333 2.88 -29.53 -26.72
N TYR A 334 2.75 -28.23 -26.42
CA TYR A 334 1.46 -27.53 -26.39
C TYR A 334 1.34 -26.59 -27.59
N THR A 335 0.73 -27.08 -28.67
CA THR A 335 0.52 -26.31 -29.90
C THR A 335 -0.37 -25.08 -29.70
N GLU A 336 -1.29 -25.15 -28.74
CA GLU A 336 -2.27 -24.12 -28.42
C GLU A 336 -1.70 -22.98 -27.56
N LEU A 337 -0.51 -23.17 -26.96
CA LEU A 337 0.24 -22.07 -26.35
C LEU A 337 1.31 -21.60 -27.33
N THR A 338 0.89 -20.76 -28.28
CA THR A 338 1.74 -20.23 -29.34
C THR A 338 2.92 -19.42 -28.81
N LYS A 339 3.94 -19.19 -29.65
CA LYS A 339 5.07 -18.30 -29.30
C LYS A 339 4.57 -16.89 -28.96
N GLU A 340 3.60 -16.40 -29.72
CA GLU A 340 2.98 -15.09 -29.49
C GLU A 340 2.28 -15.02 -28.13
N ALA A 341 1.48 -16.03 -27.77
CA ALA A 341 0.82 -16.07 -26.47
C ALA A 341 1.84 -16.09 -25.30
N ARG A 342 2.98 -16.78 -25.46
CA ARG A 342 4.06 -16.75 -24.45
C ARG A 342 4.68 -15.36 -24.33
N ASN A 343 4.94 -14.69 -25.46
CA ASN A 343 5.46 -13.33 -25.47
C ASN A 343 4.48 -12.36 -24.81
N GLN A 344 3.18 -12.45 -25.11
CA GLN A 344 2.14 -11.64 -24.48
C GLN A 344 2.09 -11.85 -22.97
N ILE A 345 2.20 -13.09 -22.48
CA ILE A 345 2.30 -13.38 -21.05
C ILE A 345 3.52 -12.68 -20.45
N LEU A 346 4.71 -12.88 -21.02
CA LEU A 346 5.94 -12.28 -20.50
C LEU A 346 5.86 -10.74 -20.50
N SER A 347 5.41 -10.16 -21.60
CA SER A 347 5.24 -8.72 -21.78
C SER A 347 4.27 -8.14 -20.73
N SER A 348 3.19 -8.87 -20.41
CA SER A 348 2.22 -8.47 -19.38
C SER A 348 2.85 -8.39 -17.98
N PHE A 349 3.60 -9.42 -17.59
CA PHE A 349 4.25 -9.48 -16.27
C PHE A 349 5.43 -8.50 -16.17
N GLU A 350 6.24 -8.37 -17.22
CA GLU A 350 7.36 -7.42 -17.29
C GLU A 350 6.90 -5.98 -17.18
N TYR A 351 5.86 -5.62 -17.93
CA TYR A 351 5.33 -4.26 -17.90
C TYR A 351 4.76 -3.94 -16.51
N ALA A 352 4.02 -4.87 -15.91
CA ALA A 352 3.51 -4.70 -14.55
C ALA A 352 4.62 -4.58 -13.51
N SER A 353 5.76 -5.26 -13.70
CA SER A 353 6.90 -5.19 -12.79
C SER A 353 7.71 -3.89 -12.90
N LYS A 354 7.45 -3.03 -13.90
CA LYS A 354 8.17 -1.76 -14.10
C LYS A 354 7.25 -0.54 -13.93
N GLU A 355 6.07 -0.72 -13.33
CA GLU A 355 5.05 0.34 -13.31
C GLU A 355 5.48 1.62 -12.59
N ASP A 356 6.42 1.53 -11.65
CA ASP A 356 6.94 2.66 -10.88
C ASP A 356 8.00 3.48 -11.65
N GLU A 357 8.44 3.01 -12.82
CA GLU A 357 9.34 3.75 -13.72
C GLU A 357 8.59 4.79 -14.56
N PHE A 358 7.25 4.80 -14.51
CA PHE A 358 6.40 5.72 -15.28
C PHE A 358 5.76 6.76 -14.36
N ASP A 359 5.67 8.01 -14.81
CA ASP A 359 4.72 8.97 -14.22
C ASP A 359 3.31 8.36 -14.31
N THR A 360 2.55 8.44 -13.23
CA THR A 360 1.13 8.06 -13.16
C THR A 360 0.30 8.50 -14.38
N LYS A 361 0.54 9.71 -14.91
CA LYS A 361 -0.20 10.21 -16.08
C LYS A 361 0.13 9.43 -17.35
N ASP A 362 1.38 8.99 -17.49
CA ASP A 362 1.91 8.25 -18.64
C ASP A 362 1.60 6.76 -18.52
N LEU A 363 1.67 6.20 -17.31
CA LEU A 363 1.38 4.79 -17.01
C LEU A 363 0.01 4.37 -17.56
N HIS A 364 -1.04 5.15 -17.30
CA HIS A 364 -2.40 4.81 -17.74
C HIS A 364 -2.59 5.00 -19.25
N THR A 365 -1.90 5.96 -19.87
CA THR A 365 -1.91 6.13 -21.33
C THR A 365 -1.26 4.93 -22.00
N HIS A 366 -0.08 4.53 -21.54
CA HIS A 366 0.66 3.38 -22.07
C HIS A 366 -0.13 2.08 -21.88
N ARG A 367 -0.76 1.88 -20.72
CA ARG A 367 -1.64 0.72 -20.48
C ARG A 367 -2.80 0.66 -21.48
N LEU A 368 -3.44 1.80 -21.76
CA LEU A 368 -4.55 1.84 -22.71
C LEU A 368 -4.06 1.54 -24.14
N SER A 369 -2.94 2.12 -24.55
CA SER A 369 -2.36 1.87 -25.87
C SER A 369 -1.99 0.40 -26.08
N ARG A 370 -1.36 -0.25 -25.09
CA ARG A 370 -1.04 -1.68 -25.15
C ARG A 370 -2.27 -2.57 -25.17
N TYR A 371 -3.31 -2.19 -24.40
CA TYR A 371 -4.60 -2.86 -24.45
C TYR A 371 -5.23 -2.77 -25.85
N GLU A 372 -5.19 -1.60 -26.49
CA GLU A 372 -5.69 -1.37 -27.84
C GLU A 372 -4.90 -2.16 -28.90
N GLN A 373 -3.61 -2.39 -28.66
CA GLN A 373 -2.76 -3.28 -29.46
C GLN A 373 -3.07 -4.79 -29.24
N GLY A 374 -4.02 -5.11 -28.37
CA GLY A 374 -4.45 -6.48 -28.12
C GLY A 374 -3.56 -7.23 -27.15
N GLU A 375 -2.90 -6.54 -26.21
CA GLU A 375 -2.12 -7.19 -25.16
C GLU A 375 -2.89 -7.36 -23.85
N PRO A 376 -2.64 -8.43 -23.08
CA PRO A 376 -3.14 -8.55 -21.71
C PRO A 376 -2.45 -7.54 -20.78
N ILE A 377 -3.22 -6.71 -20.09
CA ILE A 377 -2.70 -5.71 -19.16
C ILE A 377 -2.91 -6.19 -17.73
N LEU A 378 -1.81 -6.59 -17.08
CA LEU A 378 -1.78 -6.94 -15.66
C LEU A 378 -1.69 -5.68 -14.79
N ILE A 379 -2.61 -5.54 -13.84
CA ILE A 379 -2.74 -4.39 -12.96
C ILE A 379 -2.67 -4.89 -11.51
N PRO A 380 -1.60 -4.55 -10.75
CA PRO A 380 -1.57 -4.79 -9.31
C PRO A 380 -2.57 -3.87 -8.60
N ALA A 381 -3.31 -4.43 -7.64
CA ALA A 381 -4.30 -3.71 -6.84
C ALA A 381 -4.40 -4.32 -5.43
N GLY A 382 -5.17 -3.72 -4.54
CA GLY A 382 -5.40 -4.29 -3.21
C GLY A 382 -5.59 -3.26 -2.11
N TRP A 383 -5.23 -3.62 -0.89
CA TRP A 383 -5.24 -2.74 0.27
C TRP A 383 -4.07 -3.09 1.18
N ASP A 384 -3.90 -2.33 2.25
CA ASP A 384 -2.70 -2.29 3.10
C ASP A 384 -2.12 -3.65 3.52
N THR A 385 -2.93 -4.71 3.57
CA THR A 385 -2.48 -6.05 3.98
C THR A 385 -2.81 -7.16 2.98
N HIS A 386 -3.31 -6.81 1.79
CA HIS A 386 -3.76 -7.80 0.81
C HIS A 386 -3.54 -7.37 -0.62
N ALA A 387 -3.07 -8.33 -1.42
CA ALA A 387 -2.78 -8.16 -2.82
C ALA A 387 -3.82 -8.87 -3.68
N ILE A 388 -4.41 -8.14 -4.61
CA ILE A 388 -5.19 -8.69 -5.73
C ILE A 388 -4.57 -8.26 -7.05
N TYR A 389 -4.92 -8.95 -8.12
CA TYR A 389 -4.46 -8.61 -9.45
C TYR A 389 -5.63 -8.61 -10.41
N ARG A 390 -5.60 -7.67 -11.35
CA ARG A 390 -6.57 -7.59 -12.43
C ARG A 390 -5.86 -7.77 -13.76
N VAL A 391 -6.50 -8.46 -14.70
CA VAL A 391 -6.04 -8.49 -16.09
C VAL A 391 -7.15 -7.96 -16.98
N ALA A 392 -6.87 -6.88 -17.69
CA ALA A 392 -7.73 -6.41 -18.77
C ALA A 392 -7.19 -6.97 -20.08
N TYR A 393 -8.00 -7.72 -20.82
CA TYR A 393 -7.60 -8.28 -22.11
C TYR A 393 -8.81 -8.33 -23.03
N LYS A 394 -8.78 -7.51 -24.09
CA LYS A 394 -9.97 -7.24 -24.91
C LYS A 394 -11.16 -6.93 -23.99
N ARG A 395 -12.37 -7.36 -24.32
CA ARG A 395 -13.56 -7.10 -23.51
C ARG A 395 -13.69 -7.98 -22.26
N LEU A 396 -12.58 -8.49 -21.71
CA LEU A 396 -12.54 -9.34 -20.52
C LEU A 396 -11.75 -8.68 -19.40
N LEU A 397 -12.35 -8.66 -18.21
CA LEU A 397 -11.71 -8.26 -16.96
C LEU A 397 -11.62 -9.48 -16.04
N LEU A 398 -10.39 -9.92 -15.78
CA LEU A 398 -10.07 -11.03 -14.90
C LEU A 398 -9.73 -10.48 -13.52
N GLU A 399 -10.49 -10.85 -12.50
CA GLU A 399 -10.18 -10.54 -11.11
C GLU A 399 -9.57 -11.75 -10.41
N CYS A 400 -8.33 -11.57 -9.93
CA CYS A 400 -7.50 -12.61 -9.36
C CYS A 400 -7.32 -12.36 -7.86
N ASN A 401 -8.15 -12.99 -7.03
CA ASN A 401 -8.14 -12.81 -5.58
C ASN A 401 -7.95 -14.16 -4.87
N ARG A 402 -6.93 -14.28 -4.02
CA ARG A 402 -6.65 -15.51 -3.25
C ARG A 402 -6.64 -15.30 -1.74
N GLY A 403 -7.17 -14.17 -1.27
CA GLY A 403 -7.31 -13.84 0.15
C GLY A 403 -8.27 -14.77 0.88
N ALA A 404 -8.16 -14.82 2.20
CA ALA A 404 -9.12 -15.55 3.04
C ALA A 404 -10.39 -14.71 3.21
N GLN A 405 -11.55 -15.37 3.04
CA GLN A 405 -12.91 -14.82 3.11
C GLN A 405 -13.31 -14.20 4.47
N PHE A 406 -12.39 -14.05 5.42
CA PHE A 406 -12.75 -13.63 6.78
C PHE A 406 -13.10 -12.13 6.89
N GLU A 407 -12.94 -11.34 5.83
CA GLU A 407 -13.26 -9.90 5.83
C GLU A 407 -13.91 -9.39 4.52
N GLU A 408 -14.20 -10.24 3.53
CA GLU A 408 -14.50 -9.80 2.15
C GLU A 408 -15.78 -10.39 1.53
N GLU A 409 -16.54 -9.55 0.82
CA GLU A 409 -17.67 -9.91 -0.05
C GLU A 409 -17.21 -10.52 -1.40
N THR A 410 -15.91 -10.53 -1.69
CA THR A 410 -15.31 -10.97 -2.96
C THR A 410 -14.96 -12.46 -2.99
N PRO A 411 -15.50 -13.24 -3.96
CA PRO A 411 -15.18 -14.67 -4.08
C PRO A 411 -13.70 -14.97 -4.38
N THR A 412 -13.18 -16.00 -3.73
CA THR A 412 -11.79 -16.45 -3.92
C THR A 412 -11.60 -17.25 -5.21
N GLY A 413 -10.46 -17.03 -5.86
CA GLY A 413 -10.04 -17.65 -7.09
C GLY A 413 -9.94 -16.66 -8.25
N LEU A 414 -10.41 -17.08 -9.43
CA LEU A 414 -10.43 -16.26 -10.64
C LEU A 414 -11.88 -15.99 -11.02
N GLN A 415 -12.21 -14.73 -11.24
CA GLN A 415 -13.50 -14.30 -11.81
C GLN A 415 -13.23 -13.64 -13.15
N ILE A 416 -14.05 -13.94 -14.16
CA ILE A 416 -13.95 -13.32 -15.48
C ILE A 416 -15.24 -12.59 -15.75
N HIS A 417 -15.12 -11.31 -16.05
CA HIS A 417 -16.21 -10.43 -16.40
C HIS A 417 -16.05 -9.98 -17.84
N THR A 418 -17.16 -9.82 -18.55
CA THR A 418 -17.18 -9.06 -19.81
C THR A 418 -17.40 -7.59 -19.52
N PHE A 419 -17.00 -6.71 -20.44
CA PHE A 419 -17.31 -5.28 -20.36
C PHE A 419 -17.51 -4.66 -21.75
N GLU A 420 -18.04 -3.44 -21.80
CA GLU A 420 -18.27 -2.71 -23.06
C GLU A 420 -17.00 -2.08 -23.64
N THR A 421 -16.47 -1.05 -22.97
CA THR A 421 -15.29 -0.29 -23.39
C THR A 421 -14.41 0.00 -22.19
N LEU A 422 -13.09 0.00 -22.41
CA LEU A 422 -12.09 0.33 -21.40
C LEU A 422 -11.58 1.76 -21.65
N LYS A 423 -11.62 2.63 -20.62
CA LYS A 423 -11.09 3.99 -20.71
C LYS A 423 -9.92 4.20 -19.74
N LYS A 424 -9.17 5.28 -19.97
CA LYS A 424 -8.04 5.68 -19.10
C LYS A 424 -8.48 5.84 -17.64
N GLU A 425 -9.70 6.35 -17.41
CA GLU A 425 -10.31 6.56 -16.11
C GLU A 425 -10.59 5.26 -15.35
N ASP A 426 -10.84 4.16 -16.05
CA ASP A 426 -11.09 2.85 -15.46
C ASP A 426 -9.76 2.23 -15.01
N LEU A 427 -8.70 2.39 -15.81
CA LEU A 427 -7.34 1.96 -15.46
C LEU A 427 -6.80 2.66 -14.20
N LYS A 428 -7.19 3.92 -13.97
CA LYS A 428 -6.89 4.65 -12.72
C LYS A 428 -7.55 3.98 -11.51
N ARG A 429 -8.84 3.66 -11.62
CA ARG A 429 -9.61 3.03 -10.54
C ARG A 429 -9.18 1.59 -10.26
N ALA A 430 -8.71 0.89 -11.29
CA ALA A 430 -8.28 -0.50 -11.18
C ALA A 430 -7.09 -0.72 -10.25
N LYS A 431 -6.22 0.28 -9.98
CA LYS A 431 -5.01 0.16 -9.15
C LYS A 431 -5.23 0.38 -7.64
N CYS A 432 -6.42 0.81 -7.20
CA CYS A 432 -6.67 1.31 -5.84
C CYS A 432 -5.90 0.53 -4.76
N LYS A 433 -5.02 1.23 -4.01
CA LYS A 433 -4.25 0.78 -2.84
C LYS A 433 -4.60 1.74 -1.71
N SER A 434 -5.62 1.38 -0.94
CA SER A 434 -6.16 2.22 0.15
C SER A 434 -6.73 1.32 1.23
N SER A 435 -7.45 1.88 2.21
CA SER A 435 -8.24 1.08 3.15
C SER A 435 -9.15 0.09 2.42
N LEU A 436 -9.49 -1.03 3.08
CA LEU A 436 -10.39 -2.07 2.54
C LEU A 436 -11.69 -1.46 1.99
N SER A 437 -12.30 -0.53 2.73
CA SER A 437 -13.55 0.14 2.31
C SER A 437 -13.38 0.94 1.01
N ALA A 438 -12.29 1.70 0.89
CA ALA A 438 -12.01 2.47 -0.32
C ALA A 438 -11.62 1.57 -1.51
N ALA A 439 -10.95 0.44 -1.27
CA ALA A 439 -10.67 -0.56 -2.30
C ALA A 439 -11.96 -1.23 -2.82
N HIS A 440 -12.90 -1.57 -1.92
CA HIS A 440 -14.22 -2.08 -2.31
C HIS A 440 -15.02 -1.05 -3.10
N GLN A 441 -15.07 0.20 -2.62
CA GLN A 441 -15.76 1.28 -3.32
C GLN A 441 -15.19 1.48 -4.73
N ALA A 442 -13.86 1.57 -4.86
CA ALA A 442 -13.20 1.71 -6.16
C ALA A 442 -13.52 0.55 -7.11
N SER A 443 -13.60 -0.68 -6.59
CA SER A 443 -13.93 -1.88 -7.36
C SER A 443 -15.39 -1.87 -7.82
N SER A 444 -16.33 -1.49 -6.95
CA SER A 444 -17.74 -1.37 -7.31
C SER A 444 -17.97 -0.29 -8.38
N LEU A 445 -17.33 0.88 -8.25
CA LEU A 445 -17.39 1.91 -9.29
C LEU A 445 -16.76 1.45 -10.60
N LEU A 446 -15.64 0.72 -10.54
CA LEU A 446 -15.01 0.15 -11.74
C LEU A 446 -15.98 -0.77 -12.48
N TYR A 447 -16.63 -1.69 -11.78
CA TYR A 447 -17.60 -2.60 -12.39
C TYR A 447 -18.81 -1.89 -12.97
N GLN A 448 -19.33 -0.86 -12.28
CA GLN A 448 -20.43 -0.05 -12.79
C GLN A 448 -20.04 0.70 -14.07
N ASN A 449 -18.87 1.35 -14.08
CA ASN A 449 -18.39 2.10 -15.24
C ASN A 449 -18.17 1.21 -16.46
N LEU A 450 -17.59 0.03 -16.25
CA LEU A 450 -17.34 -0.95 -17.28
C LEU A 450 -18.62 -1.67 -17.73
N LYS A 451 -19.72 -1.53 -16.98
CA LYS A 451 -20.92 -2.38 -17.05
C LYS A 451 -20.52 -3.86 -17.05
N ALA A 452 -19.71 -4.22 -16.07
CA ALA A 452 -19.05 -5.51 -16.02
C ALA A 452 -20.05 -6.63 -15.66
N GLU A 453 -20.13 -7.65 -16.51
CA GLU A 453 -20.99 -8.81 -16.28
C GLU A 453 -20.15 -10.07 -16.05
N LYS A 454 -20.35 -10.73 -14.91
CA LYS A 454 -19.60 -11.95 -14.57
C LYS A 454 -20.05 -13.11 -15.45
N VAL A 455 -19.11 -13.72 -16.16
CA VAL A 455 -19.35 -14.85 -17.07
C VAL A 455 -18.74 -16.17 -16.59
N ILE A 456 -17.61 -16.12 -15.87
CA ILE A 456 -16.92 -17.33 -15.39
C ILE A 456 -16.41 -17.12 -13.96
N GLN A 457 -16.47 -18.17 -13.15
CA GLN A 457 -15.87 -18.21 -11.82
C GLN A 457 -15.15 -19.53 -11.57
N PHE A 458 -13.83 -19.47 -11.36
CA PHE A 458 -13.04 -20.60 -10.88
C PHE A 458 -12.77 -20.43 -9.39
N LYS A 459 -13.30 -21.35 -8.58
CA LYS A 459 -13.02 -21.39 -7.13
C LYS A 459 -11.67 -22.04 -6.89
N TYR A 460 -10.80 -21.35 -6.17
CA TYR A 460 -9.50 -21.88 -5.77
C TYR A 460 -9.33 -21.76 -4.24
N LYS A 461 -8.53 -22.62 -3.60
CA LYS A 461 -8.33 -22.63 -2.13
C LYS A 461 -7.82 -21.31 -1.56
N ALA A 462 -8.56 -20.62 -0.71
CA ALA A 462 -8.12 -19.38 -0.08
C ALA A 462 -6.76 -19.52 0.65
N HIS A 463 -5.93 -18.48 0.61
CA HIS A 463 -4.66 -18.44 1.34
C HIS A 463 -4.78 -17.52 2.56
N LYS A 464 -3.98 -17.78 3.60
CA LYS A 464 -3.93 -16.95 4.80
C LYS A 464 -3.40 -15.54 4.46
N LYS A 465 -3.74 -14.57 5.33
CA LYS A 465 -3.20 -13.20 5.29
C LYS A 465 -1.66 -13.22 5.16
N GLY A 466 -1.13 -12.36 4.30
CA GLY A 466 0.30 -12.26 4.00
C GLY A 466 0.79 -13.07 2.79
N ILE A 467 0.26 -14.28 2.50
CA ILE A 467 0.76 -15.11 1.38
C ILE A 467 0.08 -14.81 0.03
N CYS A 468 -0.92 -13.93 0.04
CA CYS A 468 -1.81 -13.66 -1.09
C CYS A 468 -1.14 -13.08 -2.34
N ALA A 469 -0.05 -12.31 -2.23
CA ALA A 469 0.60 -11.67 -3.38
C ALA A 469 1.07 -12.68 -4.44
N TRP A 470 1.89 -13.66 -4.05
CA TRP A 470 2.33 -14.72 -4.96
C TRP A 470 1.16 -15.58 -5.45
N ALA A 471 0.19 -15.87 -4.58
CA ALA A 471 -0.99 -16.66 -4.95
C ALA A 471 -1.88 -15.94 -5.99
N GLY A 472 -2.04 -14.63 -5.86
CA GLY A 472 -2.76 -13.77 -6.79
C GLY A 472 -2.10 -13.76 -8.16
N LEU A 473 -0.77 -13.62 -8.24
CA LEU A 473 -0.03 -13.71 -9.51
C LEU A 473 -0.12 -15.10 -10.16
N LYS A 474 -0.06 -16.18 -9.36
CA LYS A 474 -0.34 -17.55 -9.86
C LYS A 474 -1.72 -17.65 -10.51
N THR A 475 -2.68 -16.87 -10.02
CA THR A 475 -4.06 -16.83 -10.51
C THR A 475 -4.16 -15.98 -11.77
N ALA A 476 -3.46 -14.84 -11.83
CA ALA A 476 -3.33 -14.03 -13.03
C ALA A 476 -2.70 -14.83 -14.19
N PHE A 477 -1.60 -15.55 -13.93
CA PHE A 477 -0.96 -16.40 -14.94
C PHE A 477 -1.92 -17.47 -15.48
N ARG A 478 -2.65 -18.17 -14.59
CA ARG A 478 -3.70 -19.13 -15.00
C ARG A 478 -4.79 -18.49 -15.84
N GLY A 479 -5.22 -17.29 -15.48
CA GLY A 479 -6.26 -16.55 -16.18
C GLY A 479 -5.81 -16.14 -17.58
N ILE A 480 -4.60 -15.62 -17.72
CA ILE A 480 -4.02 -15.26 -19.03
C ILE A 480 -3.87 -16.50 -19.91
N LEU A 481 -3.33 -17.61 -19.37
CA LEU A 481 -3.28 -18.88 -20.10
C LEU A 481 -4.65 -19.30 -20.60
N PHE A 482 -5.67 -19.25 -19.74
CA PHE A 482 -7.03 -19.64 -20.09
C PHE A 482 -7.58 -18.83 -21.26
N VAL A 483 -7.47 -17.49 -21.21
CA VAL A 483 -8.06 -16.64 -22.27
C VAL A 483 -7.29 -16.74 -23.59
N LEU A 484 -5.96 -16.77 -23.56
CA LEU A 484 -5.14 -16.86 -24.78
C LEU A 484 -5.29 -18.23 -25.47
N ILE A 485 -5.33 -19.32 -24.70
CA ILE A 485 -5.55 -20.66 -25.26
C ILE A 485 -6.99 -20.81 -25.79
N THR A 486 -7.98 -20.20 -25.11
CA THR A 486 -9.37 -20.21 -25.60
C THR A 486 -9.47 -19.52 -26.95
N GLU A 487 -8.86 -18.34 -27.10
CA GLU A 487 -8.82 -17.62 -28.36
C GLU A 487 -8.15 -18.44 -29.47
N GLU A 488 -7.01 -19.04 -29.17
CA GLU A 488 -6.28 -19.88 -30.13
C GLU A 488 -7.12 -21.07 -30.60
N LEU A 489 -7.81 -21.75 -29.68
CA LEU A 489 -8.72 -22.84 -30.03
C LEU A 489 -9.91 -22.36 -30.86
N GLN A 490 -10.48 -21.19 -30.57
CA GLN A 490 -11.53 -20.63 -31.42
C GLN A 490 -11.03 -20.32 -32.83
N ARG A 491 -9.79 -19.82 -32.96
CA ARG A 491 -9.14 -19.59 -34.26
C ARG A 491 -8.95 -20.89 -35.05
N GLN A 492 -8.77 -22.01 -34.35
CA GLN A 492 -8.73 -23.36 -34.93
C GLN A 492 -10.12 -23.95 -35.24
N GLY A 493 -11.20 -23.17 -35.07
CA GLY A 493 -12.57 -23.57 -35.42
C GLY A 493 -13.36 -24.25 -34.29
N TYR A 494 -12.84 -24.27 -33.07
CA TYR A 494 -13.58 -24.83 -31.93
C TYR A 494 -14.72 -23.88 -31.51
N SER A 495 -15.89 -24.44 -31.20
CA SER A 495 -16.97 -23.65 -30.56
C SER A 495 -16.53 -23.13 -29.19
N ILE A 496 -17.09 -22.01 -28.74
CA ILE A 496 -16.68 -21.36 -27.47
C ILE A 496 -16.74 -22.31 -26.26
N ASN A 497 -17.78 -23.15 -26.16
CA ASN A 497 -17.92 -24.11 -25.08
C ASN A 497 -16.84 -25.21 -25.14
N ARG A 498 -16.45 -25.64 -26.34
CA ARG A 498 -15.39 -26.63 -26.50
C ARG A 498 -14.01 -26.02 -26.23
N ALA A 499 -13.78 -24.82 -26.76
CA ALA A 499 -12.55 -24.06 -26.59
C ALA A 499 -12.28 -23.77 -25.11
N THR A 500 -13.25 -23.25 -24.37
CA THR A 500 -13.10 -22.95 -22.92
C THR A 500 -12.83 -24.21 -22.09
N ASN A 501 -13.55 -25.31 -22.34
CA ASN A 501 -13.32 -26.58 -21.65
C ASN A 501 -11.91 -27.14 -21.91
N GLN A 502 -11.43 -27.09 -23.16
CA GLN A 502 -10.10 -27.56 -23.53
C GLN A 502 -9.01 -26.61 -23.01
N ALA A 503 -9.20 -25.30 -23.11
CA ALA A 503 -8.30 -24.28 -22.57
C ALA A 503 -8.13 -24.43 -21.05
N GLN A 504 -9.20 -24.70 -20.31
CA GLN A 504 -9.10 -24.98 -18.87
C GLN A 504 -8.21 -26.20 -18.61
N ARG A 505 -8.34 -27.28 -19.38
CA ARG A 505 -7.52 -28.50 -19.20
C ARG A 505 -6.06 -28.25 -19.54
N ILE A 506 -5.78 -27.64 -20.70
CA ILE A 506 -4.42 -27.34 -21.17
C ILE A 506 -3.74 -26.32 -20.25
N GLY A 507 -4.39 -25.19 -19.98
CA GLY A 507 -3.89 -24.15 -19.09
C GLY A 507 -3.58 -24.68 -17.70
N ASN A 508 -4.42 -25.57 -17.14
CA ASN A 508 -4.14 -26.23 -15.87
C ASN A 508 -2.92 -27.15 -15.92
N LYS A 509 -2.71 -27.89 -17.02
CA LYS A 509 -1.51 -28.73 -17.19
C LYS A 509 -0.26 -27.86 -17.23
N ILE A 510 -0.24 -26.83 -18.07
CA ILE A 510 0.87 -25.88 -18.22
C ILE A 510 1.20 -25.21 -16.88
N TYR A 511 0.18 -24.66 -16.20
CA TYR A 511 0.35 -24.07 -14.88
C TYR A 511 0.96 -25.06 -13.87
N LYS A 512 0.48 -26.31 -13.82
CA LYS A 512 0.96 -27.31 -12.86
C LYS A 512 2.42 -27.67 -13.16
N THR A 513 2.78 -27.77 -14.43
CA THR A 513 4.16 -27.99 -14.89
C THR A 513 5.06 -26.85 -14.43
N TRP A 514 4.69 -25.60 -14.73
CA TRP A 514 5.43 -24.41 -14.28
C TRP A 514 5.54 -24.36 -12.76
N SER A 515 4.45 -24.53 -12.02
CA SER A 515 4.45 -24.43 -10.56
C SER A 515 5.26 -25.55 -9.87
N LYS A 516 5.42 -26.71 -10.51
CA LYS A 516 6.35 -27.75 -10.04
C LYS A 516 7.79 -27.37 -10.35
N TRP A 517 8.04 -26.91 -11.58
CA TRP A 517 9.36 -26.48 -12.04
C TRP A 517 9.90 -25.30 -11.22
N ASP A 518 9.12 -24.25 -10.99
CA ASP A 518 9.51 -23.06 -10.21
C ASP A 518 9.91 -23.43 -8.78
N ARG A 519 9.10 -24.25 -8.10
CA ARG A 519 9.41 -24.74 -6.75
C ARG A 519 10.68 -25.58 -6.68
N GLU A 520 10.95 -26.38 -7.72
CA GLU A 520 12.18 -27.15 -7.83
C GLU A 520 13.39 -26.24 -8.00
N GLN A 521 13.33 -25.30 -8.96
CA GLN A 521 14.46 -24.42 -9.29
C GLN A 521 14.80 -23.49 -8.13
N GLU A 522 13.81 -22.86 -7.51
CA GLU A 522 14.06 -21.93 -6.41
C GLU A 522 14.56 -22.63 -5.15
N LEU A 523 14.06 -23.83 -4.87
CA LEU A 523 14.61 -24.64 -3.79
C LEU A 523 16.05 -25.05 -4.10
N LEU A 524 16.36 -25.48 -5.32
CA LEU A 524 17.74 -25.83 -5.72
C LEU A 524 18.70 -24.63 -5.62
N LYS A 525 18.29 -23.45 -6.09
CA LYS A 525 19.07 -22.21 -5.96
C LYS A 525 19.37 -21.92 -4.48
N ALA A 526 18.38 -22.06 -3.61
CA ALA A 526 18.56 -21.85 -2.18
C ALA A 526 19.48 -22.90 -1.54
N LEU A 527 19.31 -24.18 -1.87
CA LEU A 527 20.15 -25.26 -1.34
C LEU A 527 21.62 -25.06 -1.74
N ARG A 528 21.89 -24.73 -3.00
CA ARG A 528 23.26 -24.41 -3.48
C ARG A 528 23.87 -23.22 -2.74
N TYR A 529 23.07 -22.19 -2.48
CA TYR A 529 23.52 -21.04 -1.70
C TYR A 529 23.94 -21.48 -0.28
N TYR A 530 23.12 -22.30 0.39
CA TYR A 530 23.41 -22.76 1.76
C TYR A 530 24.54 -23.80 1.87
N GLU A 531 25.06 -24.31 0.75
CA GLU A 531 26.26 -25.16 0.74
C GLU A 531 27.55 -24.34 0.88
N ALA A 532 27.52 -23.04 0.60
CA ALA A 532 28.70 -22.19 0.70
C ALA A 532 29.10 -21.93 2.18
N PRO A 533 30.41 -21.95 2.53
CA PRO A 533 30.87 -21.82 3.92
C PRO A 533 30.50 -20.50 4.60
N ASP A 534 30.37 -19.43 3.82
CA ASP A 534 30.09 -18.05 4.24
C ASP A 534 28.60 -17.67 4.10
N ALA A 535 27.76 -18.61 3.66
CA ALA A 535 26.34 -18.36 3.45
C ALA A 535 25.62 -17.97 4.75
N ALA A 536 24.74 -16.98 4.65
CA ALA A 536 23.80 -16.67 5.71
C ALA A 536 22.95 -17.90 6.05
N LYS A 537 22.68 -18.11 7.34
CA LYS A 537 22.05 -19.33 7.84
C LYS A 537 20.59 -19.46 7.35
N PRO A 538 20.14 -20.65 6.93
CA PRO A 538 18.74 -20.89 6.61
C PRO A 538 17.86 -21.01 7.86
N ASN A 539 16.58 -20.65 7.74
CA ASN A 539 15.55 -20.94 8.74
C ASN A 539 15.18 -22.43 8.72
N LEU A 540 15.67 -23.17 9.71
CA LEU A 540 15.47 -24.61 9.83
C LEU A 540 13.98 -25.02 9.93
N PRO A 541 13.13 -24.34 10.74
CA PRO A 541 11.69 -24.59 10.74
C PRO A 541 11.06 -24.49 9.35
N LEU A 542 11.43 -23.48 8.57
CA LEU A 542 10.95 -23.28 7.19
C LEU A 542 11.35 -24.46 6.31
N LEU A 543 12.63 -24.85 6.32
CA LEU A 543 13.12 -25.98 5.51
C LEU A 543 12.41 -27.30 5.87
N LYS A 544 12.16 -27.54 7.16
CA LYS A 544 11.39 -28.72 7.62
C LYS A 544 9.96 -28.72 7.09
N LEU A 545 9.28 -27.57 7.05
CA LEU A 545 7.95 -27.45 6.45
C LEU A 545 7.97 -27.63 4.93
N ILE A 546 8.98 -27.06 4.25
CA ILE A 546 9.18 -27.25 2.81
C ILE A 546 9.38 -28.73 2.49
N LYS A 547 10.21 -29.46 3.27
CA LYS A 547 10.45 -30.90 3.09
C LYS A 547 9.15 -31.72 3.11
N LYS A 548 8.17 -31.35 3.95
CA LYS A 548 6.87 -32.04 4.02
C LYS A 548 6.00 -31.81 2.78
N LYS A 549 6.15 -30.67 2.10
CA LYS A 549 5.33 -30.26 0.94
C LYS A 549 6.01 -30.46 -0.41
N PHE A 550 7.32 -30.69 -0.42
CA PHE A 550 8.10 -30.81 -1.63
C PHE A 550 8.09 -32.24 -2.17
N HIS A 551 7.47 -32.42 -3.33
CA HIS A 551 7.36 -33.70 -4.05
C HIS A 551 8.10 -33.65 -5.40
N GLY A 552 9.20 -32.89 -5.44
CA GLY A 552 10.04 -32.74 -6.62
C GLY A 552 11.02 -33.90 -6.83
N SER A 553 12.13 -33.62 -7.53
CA SER A 553 13.11 -34.65 -7.88
C SER A 553 13.71 -35.31 -6.64
N LYS A 554 14.14 -36.58 -6.79
CA LYS A 554 14.85 -37.31 -5.72
C LYS A 554 16.11 -36.55 -5.30
N LYS A 555 16.90 -36.09 -6.27
CA LYS A 555 18.13 -35.30 -6.05
C LYS A 555 17.90 -34.11 -5.11
N THR A 556 16.88 -33.29 -5.38
CA THR A 556 16.61 -32.10 -4.56
C THR A 556 16.08 -32.47 -3.17
N ARG A 557 15.29 -33.55 -3.05
CA ARG A 557 14.84 -34.06 -1.74
C ARG A 557 15.99 -34.58 -0.89
N ASP A 558 16.98 -35.20 -1.52
CA ASP A 558 18.18 -35.72 -0.86
C ASP A 558 19.04 -34.55 -0.39
N LEU A 559 19.31 -33.55 -1.26
CA LEU A 559 20.03 -32.32 -0.87
C LEU A 559 19.37 -31.58 0.30
N LEU A 560 18.04 -31.40 0.25
CA LEU A 560 17.29 -30.79 1.35
C LEU A 560 17.41 -31.60 2.65
N THR A 561 17.44 -32.93 2.56
CA THR A 561 17.58 -33.81 3.72
C THR A 561 18.99 -33.74 4.31
N VAL A 562 20.02 -33.70 3.47
CA VAL A 562 21.42 -33.54 3.90
C VAL A 562 21.57 -32.21 4.64
N LEU A 563 21.10 -31.10 4.05
CA LEU A 563 21.19 -29.78 4.67
C LEU A 563 20.49 -29.74 6.04
N ILE A 564 19.22 -30.17 6.12
CA ILE A 564 18.46 -30.19 7.39
C ILE A 564 19.16 -31.00 8.49
N ASN A 565 19.86 -32.07 8.11
CA ASN A 565 20.53 -32.96 9.07
C ASN A 565 21.98 -32.56 9.36
N SER A 566 22.50 -31.51 8.72
CA SER A 566 23.89 -31.08 8.88
C SER A 566 24.18 -30.70 10.34
N PRO A 567 25.38 -31.04 10.87
CA PRO A 567 25.76 -30.69 12.24
C PRO A 567 25.70 -29.18 12.51
N GLN A 568 25.98 -28.38 11.49
CA GLN A 568 25.95 -26.91 11.57
C GLN A 568 24.54 -26.38 11.89
N LEU A 569 23.48 -27.02 11.37
CA LEU A 569 22.09 -26.63 11.62
C LEU A 569 21.48 -27.27 12.87
N LYS A 570 21.97 -28.44 13.30
CA LYS A 570 21.49 -29.12 14.52
C LYS A 570 21.89 -28.44 15.83
N LYS A 571 22.98 -27.68 15.85
CA LYS A 571 23.42 -26.93 17.05
C LYS A 571 22.58 -25.68 17.37
N LEU A 572 21.61 -25.36 16.51
CA LEU A 572 20.80 -24.12 16.56
C LEU A 572 19.31 -24.38 16.86
N SER A 573 18.92 -25.64 17.05
CA SER A 573 17.59 -26.06 17.52
C SER A 573 17.63 -26.41 18.99
#